data_AF-A0A959KGH2-F1
#
_entry.id   AF-A0A959KGH2-F1
#
_cell.length_a   1.000
_cell.length_b   1.000
_cell.length_c   1.000
_cell.angle_alpha   90.00
_cell.angle_beta   90.00
_cell.angle_gamma   90.00
#
_symmetry.space_group_name_H-M   'P 1'
#
loop_
_entity.id
_entity.type
_entity.pdbx_description
1 polymer ?
#
loop_
_entity_poly.entity_id
_entity_poly.type
_entity_poly.pdbx_seq_one_letter_code
_entity_poly.pdbx_strand_id
1 'polypeptide(L)'
;MAQAPWQLCIVSDEVDSLGLARLCDYQSRQPDSLSAIVELRAVLQKLQAQAYLSASIDSLERKDSLLYAHLYLGEQLSWARLRNGNVPASLLRQTGFREKSFRDRPLDLAQLRQAQEGLLEFLENHGYPFAQVWLDSLDASQGQLAAALYHETG
;
A
#
# COMPACT_ATOMS: atom_id res chain seq x y z
N MET A 1 -11.22 -35.16 -13.95
CA MET A 1 -12.46 -34.37 -14.02
C MET A 1 -12.05 -32.91 -14.00
N ALA A 2 -12.26 -32.17 -15.09
CA ALA A 2 -11.89 -30.75 -15.15
C ALA A 2 -12.96 -29.95 -14.40
N GLN A 3 -12.58 -29.27 -13.32
CA GLN A 3 -13.43 -28.30 -12.66
C GLN A 3 -13.71 -27.15 -13.63
N ALA A 4 -14.97 -26.72 -13.75
CA ALA A 4 -15.31 -25.57 -14.57
C ALA A 4 -14.54 -24.33 -14.08
N PRO A 5 -13.96 -23.52 -14.97
CA PRO A 5 -13.19 -22.35 -14.57
C PRO A 5 -14.08 -21.39 -13.78
N TRP A 6 -13.54 -20.85 -12.70
CA TRP A 6 -14.19 -19.85 -11.88
C TRP A 6 -14.16 -18.51 -12.58
N GLN A 7 -15.23 -17.74 -12.44
CA GLN A 7 -15.32 -16.37 -12.94
C GLN A 7 -15.33 -15.42 -11.75
N LEU A 8 -14.25 -14.66 -11.60
CA LEU A 8 -14.10 -13.61 -10.60
C LEU A 8 -14.71 -12.31 -11.12
N CYS A 9 -15.58 -11.71 -10.31
CA CYS A 9 -16.20 -10.42 -10.57
C CYS A 9 -15.97 -9.51 -9.37
N ILE A 10 -15.21 -8.43 -9.57
CA ILE A 10 -15.02 -7.41 -8.54
C ILE A 10 -16.08 -6.34 -8.75
N VAL A 11 -16.83 -6.05 -7.69
CA VAL A 11 -17.89 -5.03 -7.66
C VAL A 11 -17.60 -4.06 -6.52
N SER A 12 -17.95 -2.79 -6.71
CA SER A 12 -17.79 -1.74 -5.71
C SER A 12 -18.98 -0.79 -5.79
N ASP A 13 -19.37 -0.24 -4.66
CA ASP A 13 -20.41 0.79 -4.58
C ASP A 13 -19.83 2.21 -4.78
N GLU A 14 -18.50 2.37 -4.62
CA GLU A 14 -17.80 3.65 -4.69
C GLU A 14 -17.29 3.96 -6.10
N VAL A 15 -16.97 2.92 -6.88
CA VAL A 15 -16.41 3.05 -8.23
C VAL A 15 -17.11 2.09 -9.19
N ASP A 16 -17.40 2.57 -10.40
CA ASP A 16 -17.96 1.73 -11.45
C ASP A 16 -16.91 0.79 -12.07
N SER A 17 -17.37 -0.18 -12.86
CA SER A 17 -16.49 -1.17 -13.48
C SER A 17 -15.44 -0.57 -14.43
N LEU A 18 -15.75 0.56 -15.05
CA LEU A 18 -14.82 1.27 -15.95
C LEU A 18 -13.78 2.06 -15.17
N GLY A 19 -14.16 2.70 -14.07
CA GLY A 19 -13.24 3.34 -13.13
C GLY A 19 -12.29 2.33 -12.50
N LEU A 20 -12.82 1.19 -12.04
CA LEU A 20 -12.00 0.11 -11.49
C LEU A 20 -10.99 -0.42 -12.52
N ALA A 21 -11.41 -0.63 -13.78
CA ALA A 21 -10.52 -1.08 -14.85
C ALA A 21 -9.38 -0.09 -15.17
N ARG A 22 -9.56 1.21 -14.89
CA ARG A 22 -8.49 2.21 -15.03
C ARG A 22 -7.48 2.15 -13.88
N LEU A 23 -7.92 1.71 -12.70
CA LEU A 23 -7.07 1.59 -11.51
C LEU A 23 -6.29 0.29 -11.50
N CYS A 24 -6.92 -0.83 -11.89
CA CYS A 24 -6.24 -2.12 -11.91
C CYS A 24 -6.85 -3.11 -12.90
N ASP A 25 -5.96 -3.77 -13.65
CA ASP A 25 -6.30 -4.97 -14.39
C ASP A 25 -6.24 -6.21 -13.49
N TYR A 26 -7.16 -7.14 -13.73
CA TYR A 26 -7.22 -8.43 -13.07
C TYR A 26 -7.72 -9.53 -14.01
N GLN A 27 -7.35 -10.77 -13.71
CA GLN A 27 -7.79 -11.93 -14.46
C GLN A 27 -9.18 -12.39 -13.99
N SER A 28 -10.20 -12.21 -14.83
CA SER A 28 -11.56 -12.60 -14.48
C SER A 28 -11.81 -14.10 -14.54
N ARG A 29 -11.00 -14.87 -15.28
CA ARG A 29 -11.08 -16.34 -15.31
C ARG A 29 -9.99 -16.96 -14.45
N GLN A 30 -10.42 -17.80 -13.53
CA GLN A 30 -9.58 -18.42 -12.52
C GLN A 30 -9.69 -19.95 -12.60
N PRO A 31 -8.58 -20.70 -12.50
CA PRO A 31 -8.62 -22.16 -12.51
C PRO A 31 -9.47 -22.74 -11.37
N ASP A 32 -9.33 -22.15 -10.18
CA ASP A 32 -9.99 -22.57 -8.95
C ASP A 32 -10.22 -21.38 -8.01
N SER A 33 -10.93 -21.64 -6.90
CA SER A 33 -11.22 -20.62 -5.89
C SER A 33 -9.96 -20.10 -5.19
N LEU A 34 -8.91 -20.92 -5.05
CA LEU A 34 -7.67 -20.49 -4.41
C LEU A 34 -6.94 -19.46 -5.28
N SER A 35 -6.88 -19.71 -6.59
CA SER A 35 -6.34 -18.80 -7.59
C SER A 35 -7.12 -17.47 -7.61
N ALA A 36 -8.44 -17.52 -7.48
CA ALA A 36 -9.26 -16.32 -7.35
C ALA A 36 -8.91 -15.50 -6.09
N ILE A 37 -8.67 -16.15 -4.96
CA ILE A 37 -8.22 -15.46 -3.73
C ILE A 37 -6.83 -14.85 -3.90
N VAL A 38 -5.91 -15.54 -4.58
CA VAL A 38 -4.57 -15.01 -4.89
C VAL A 38 -4.67 -13.78 -5.78
N GLU A 39 -5.49 -13.83 -6.82
CA GLU A 39 -5.73 -12.69 -7.71
C GLU A 39 -6.33 -11.50 -6.95
N LEU A 40 -7.33 -11.72 -6.09
CA LEU A 40 -7.93 -10.67 -5.26
C LEU A 40 -6.90 -9.99 -4.34
N ARG A 41 -5.99 -10.77 -3.74
CA ARG A 41 -4.89 -10.21 -2.94
C ARG A 41 -3.96 -9.37 -3.79
N ALA A 42 -3.64 -9.81 -5.01
CA ALA A 42 -2.81 -9.04 -5.93
C ALA A 42 -3.48 -7.73 -6.34
N VAL A 43 -4.80 -7.74 -6.57
CA VAL A 43 -5.59 -6.53 -6.84
C VAL A 43 -5.53 -5.55 -5.66
N LEU A 44 -5.79 -6.02 -4.44
CA LEU A 44 -5.69 -5.19 -3.24
C LEU A 44 -4.29 -4.57 -3.09
N GLN A 45 -3.23 -5.35 -3.30
CA GLN A 45 -1.86 -4.84 -3.25
C GLN A 45 -1.59 -3.76 -4.30
N LYS A 46 -2.11 -3.91 -5.52
CA LYS A 46 -1.99 -2.88 -6.57
C LYS A 46 -2.73 -1.60 -6.21
N LEU A 47 -3.92 -1.70 -5.61
CA LEU A 47 -4.69 -0.54 -5.16
C LEU A 47 -3.98 0.18 -4.01
N GLN A 48 -3.50 -0.56 -3.02
CA GLN A 48 -2.75 -0.01 -1.89
C GLN A 48 -1.43 0.65 -2.33
N ALA A 49 -0.74 0.07 -3.32
CA ALA A 49 0.44 0.68 -3.93
C ALA A 49 0.13 2.00 -4.66
N GLN A 50 -1.11 2.21 -5.09
CA GLN A 50 -1.61 3.45 -5.69
C GLN A 50 -2.23 4.41 -4.66
N ALA A 51 -1.88 4.25 -3.38
CA ALA A 51 -2.33 5.05 -2.25
C ALA A 51 -3.78 4.84 -1.77
N TYR A 52 -4.48 3.81 -2.23
CA TYR A 52 -5.76 3.40 -1.65
C TYR A 52 -5.53 2.47 -0.45
N LEU A 53 -5.00 3.02 0.65
CA LEU A 53 -4.57 2.21 1.81
C LEU A 53 -5.72 1.49 2.51
N SER A 54 -6.92 2.07 2.48
CA SER A 54 -8.11 1.50 3.08
C SER A 54 -8.79 0.45 2.20
N ALA A 55 -8.28 0.18 1.00
CA ALA A 55 -8.90 -0.76 0.09
C ALA A 55 -8.99 -2.17 0.73
N SER A 56 -10.19 -2.73 0.76
CA SER A 56 -10.51 -4.03 1.34
C SER A 56 -11.55 -4.80 0.52
N ILE A 57 -11.53 -6.12 0.65
CA ILE A 57 -12.64 -6.96 0.21
C ILE A 57 -13.51 -7.23 1.43
N ASP A 58 -14.70 -6.64 1.45
CA ASP A 58 -15.61 -6.67 2.59
C ASP A 58 -16.40 -7.98 2.64
N SER A 59 -16.76 -8.50 1.46
CA SER A 59 -17.48 -9.76 1.35
C SER A 59 -17.15 -10.51 0.06
N LEU A 60 -17.34 -11.82 0.14
CA LEU A 60 -17.21 -12.74 -0.99
C LEU A 60 -18.51 -13.53 -1.13
N GLU A 61 -19.18 -13.39 -2.27
CA GLU A 61 -20.41 -14.13 -2.57
C GLU A 61 -20.16 -15.08 -3.72
N ARG A 62 -20.51 -16.36 -3.52
CA ARG A 62 -20.41 -17.38 -4.56
C ARG A 62 -21.77 -17.69 -5.13
N LYS A 63 -21.88 -17.68 -6.46
CA LYS A 63 -23.04 -18.16 -7.20
C LYS A 63 -22.59 -19.13 -8.29
N ASP A 64 -22.76 -20.43 -8.06
CA ASP A 64 -22.28 -21.50 -8.94
C ASP A 64 -20.75 -21.45 -9.18
N SER A 65 -20.34 -21.04 -10.38
CA SER A 65 -18.94 -20.83 -10.81
C SER A 65 -18.54 -19.34 -10.79
N LEU A 66 -19.43 -18.43 -10.39
CA LEU A 66 -19.16 -17.01 -10.23
C LEU A 66 -18.79 -16.70 -8.78
N LEU A 67 -17.73 -15.92 -8.60
CA LEU A 67 -17.30 -15.38 -7.32
C LEU A 67 -17.35 -13.85 -7.41
N TYR A 68 -18.25 -13.25 -6.64
CA TYR A 68 -18.38 -11.82 -6.48
C TYR A 68 -17.54 -11.38 -5.28
N ALA A 69 -16.67 -10.39 -5.49
CA ALA A 69 -15.89 -9.76 -4.45
C ALA A 69 -16.33 -8.31 -4.31
N HIS A 70 -16.85 -7.96 -3.14
CA HIS A 70 -17.27 -6.60 -2.83
C HIS A 70 -16.05 -5.82 -2.33
N LEU A 71 -15.58 -4.91 -3.18
CA LEU A 71 -14.46 -4.03 -2.93
C LEU A 71 -14.95 -2.73 -2.30
N TYR A 72 -14.45 -2.45 -1.11
CA TYR A 72 -14.34 -1.10 -0.59
C TYR A 72 -13.02 -0.52 -1.09
N LEU A 73 -13.07 0.56 -1.86
CA LEU A 73 -11.89 1.23 -2.41
C LEU A 73 -11.37 2.28 -1.42
N GLY A 74 -12.28 3.07 -0.84
CA GLY A 74 -11.96 4.20 0.03
C GLY A 74 -11.21 5.35 -0.66
N GLU A 75 -10.69 6.28 0.14
CA GLU A 75 -10.03 7.49 -0.35
C GLU A 75 -8.59 7.22 -0.82
N GLN A 76 -8.21 7.84 -1.94
CA GLN A 76 -6.82 7.88 -2.36
C GLN A 76 -6.04 8.85 -1.47
N LEU A 77 -5.00 8.37 -0.80
CA LEU A 77 -4.20 9.20 0.10
C LEU A 77 -3.10 9.99 -0.63
N SER A 78 -2.86 11.18 -0.12
CA SER A 78 -1.72 12.04 -0.47
C SER A 78 -0.92 12.37 0.78
N TRP A 79 0.37 12.62 0.64
CA TRP A 79 1.18 13.08 1.77
C TRP A 79 0.82 14.54 2.12
N ALA A 80 0.25 14.77 3.30
CA ALA A 80 0.25 16.10 3.91
C ALA A 80 1.67 16.48 4.35
N ARG A 81 2.34 15.56 5.06
CA ARG A 81 3.70 15.77 5.57
C ARG A 81 4.32 14.47 6.05
N LEU A 82 5.57 14.23 5.66
CA LEU A 82 6.45 13.28 6.33
C LEU A 82 7.58 14.08 7.00
N ARG A 83 7.52 14.22 8.33
CA ARG A 83 8.51 14.98 9.10
C ARG A 83 9.59 14.09 9.67
N ASN A 84 10.73 14.67 9.99
CA ASN A 84 11.73 14.00 10.82
C ASN A 84 11.26 13.96 12.29
N GLY A 85 11.23 12.76 12.89
CA GLY A 85 10.95 12.55 14.31
C GLY A 85 12.21 12.70 15.17
N ASN A 86 13.18 11.79 15.00
CA ASN A 86 14.42 11.77 15.78
C ASN A 86 15.69 11.43 14.98
N VAL A 87 15.63 11.44 13.64
CA VAL A 87 16.77 11.06 12.80
C VAL A 87 17.80 12.21 12.75
N PRO A 88 19.09 11.96 13.00
CA PRO A 88 20.13 12.99 12.97
C PRO A 88 20.25 13.70 11.62
N ALA A 89 20.51 15.00 11.64
CA ALA A 89 20.64 15.80 10.41
C ALA A 89 21.77 15.33 9.48
N SER A 90 22.86 14.78 10.03
CA SER A 90 23.95 14.16 9.26
C SER A 90 23.47 12.93 8.48
N LEU A 91 22.53 12.18 9.07
CA LEU A 91 21.99 10.97 8.51
C LEU A 91 20.95 11.27 7.42
N LEU A 92 20.05 12.21 7.68
CA LEU A 92 19.09 12.70 6.69
C LEU A 92 19.75 13.21 5.40
N ARG A 93 20.90 13.89 5.53
CA ARG A 93 21.66 14.39 4.37
C ARG A 93 22.26 13.25 3.54
N GLN A 94 22.72 12.19 4.19
CA GLN A 94 23.36 11.05 3.53
C GLN A 94 22.34 10.13 2.85
N THR A 95 21.16 9.96 3.43
CA THR A 95 20.08 9.16 2.85
C THR A 95 19.27 9.92 1.79
N GLY A 96 19.52 11.22 1.61
CA GLY A 96 18.79 12.06 0.66
C GLY A 96 17.36 12.38 1.09
N PHE A 97 16.97 12.04 2.33
CA PHE A 97 15.65 12.34 2.86
C PHE A 97 15.43 13.85 2.97
N ARG A 98 14.33 14.33 2.36
CA ARG A 98 13.91 15.73 2.42
C ARG A 98 12.40 15.77 2.64
N GLU A 99 11.96 16.39 3.73
CA GLU A 99 10.51 16.54 4.03
C GLU A 99 9.74 17.18 2.87
N LYS A 100 10.37 18.14 2.17
CA LYS A 100 9.81 18.83 1.00
C LYS A 100 9.53 17.90 -0.19
N SER A 101 10.21 16.76 -0.29
CA SER A 101 9.99 15.79 -1.36
C SER A 101 8.67 15.04 -1.22
N PHE A 102 8.12 14.98 0.00
CA PHE A 102 6.88 14.27 0.31
C PHE A 102 5.67 15.20 0.33
N ARG A 103 5.84 16.50 0.60
CA ARG A 103 4.72 17.42 0.77
C ARG A 103 3.87 17.58 -0.51
N ASP A 104 2.54 17.52 -0.37
CA ASP A 104 1.54 17.76 -1.42
C ASP A 104 1.72 16.85 -2.65
N ARG A 105 2.22 15.63 -2.43
CA ARG A 105 2.38 14.61 -3.47
C ARG A 105 1.49 13.40 -3.20
N PRO A 106 1.11 12.64 -4.24
CA PRO A 106 0.54 11.31 -4.06
C PRO A 106 1.41 10.49 -3.10
N LEU A 107 0.78 9.71 -2.24
CA LEU A 107 1.49 8.81 -1.34
C LEU A 107 2.22 7.73 -2.17
N ASP A 108 3.54 7.86 -2.25
CA ASP A 108 4.40 6.86 -2.87
C ASP A 108 4.99 5.94 -1.79
N LEU A 109 4.37 4.77 -1.61
CA LEU A 109 4.83 3.77 -0.65
C LEU A 109 6.21 3.19 -1.01
N ALA A 110 6.56 3.14 -2.31
CA ALA A 110 7.86 2.65 -2.74
C ALA A 110 8.95 3.64 -2.35
N GLN A 111 8.73 4.93 -2.58
CA GLN A 111 9.64 5.99 -2.15
C GLN A 111 9.80 6.01 -0.61
N LEU A 112 8.70 5.87 0.13
CA LEU A 112 8.77 5.78 1.60
C LEU A 112 9.64 4.59 2.04
N ARG A 113 9.40 3.41 1.46
CA ARG A 113 10.16 2.20 1.79
C ARG A 113 11.64 2.36 1.51
N GLN A 114 12.00 2.91 0.34
CA GLN A 114 13.40 3.21 0.00
C GLN A 114 14.06 4.15 1.00
N ALA A 115 13.33 5.16 1.50
CA ALA A 115 13.86 6.06 2.52
C ALA A 115 14.09 5.33 3.86
N GLN A 116 13.22 4.40 4.25
CA GLN A 116 13.39 3.60 5.47
C GLN A 116 14.55 2.61 5.32
N GLU A 117 14.64 1.90 4.19
CA GLU A 117 15.69 0.93 3.90
C GLU A 117 17.06 1.61 3.82
N GLY A 118 17.19 2.73 3.09
CA GLY A 118 18.46 3.46 3.02
C GLY A 118 18.90 4.04 4.37
N LEU A 119 17.95 4.37 5.26
CA LEU A 119 18.25 4.77 6.63
C LEU A 119 18.72 3.60 7.49
N LEU A 120 18.03 2.46 7.38
CA LEU A 120 18.38 1.24 8.10
C LEU A 120 19.75 0.71 7.69
N GLU A 121 20.00 0.56 6.39
CA GLU A 121 21.29 0.10 5.85
C GLU A 121 22.45 1.00 6.29
N PHE A 122 22.23 2.32 6.35
CA PHE A 122 23.25 3.22 6.85
C PHE A 122 23.59 2.92 8.31
N LEU A 123 22.59 2.75 9.18
CA LEU A 123 22.77 2.50 10.60
C LEU A 123 23.51 1.16 10.83
N GLU A 124 23.11 0.12 10.11
CA GLU A 124 23.75 -1.19 10.16
C GLU A 124 25.24 -1.11 9.78
N ASN A 125 25.56 -0.37 8.71
CA ASN A 125 26.94 -0.15 8.26
C ASN A 125 27.78 0.70 9.23
N HIS A 126 27.15 1.37 10.20
CA HIS A 126 27.81 2.22 11.21
C HIS A 126 27.76 1.64 12.63
N GLY A 127 27.55 0.32 12.74
CA GLY A 127 27.68 -0.39 14.02
C GLY A 127 26.38 -0.58 14.80
N TYR A 128 25.23 -0.39 14.15
CA TYR A 128 23.90 -0.62 14.74
C TYR A 128 23.16 -1.75 14.01
N PRO A 129 23.58 -3.02 14.15
CA PRO A 129 23.01 -4.17 13.43
C PRO A 129 21.58 -4.53 13.85
N PHE A 130 21.07 -3.93 14.93
CA PHE A 130 19.71 -4.12 15.43
C PHE A 130 18.89 -2.81 15.35
N ALA A 131 19.34 -1.87 14.52
CA ALA A 131 18.63 -0.63 14.32
C ALA A 131 17.21 -0.89 13.78
N GLN A 132 16.28 -0.03 14.18
CA GLN A 132 14.90 -0.04 13.72
C GLN A 132 14.58 1.31 13.13
N VAL A 133 13.78 1.31 12.06
CA VAL A 133 13.29 2.51 11.39
C VAL A 133 11.80 2.34 11.14
N TRP A 134 10.98 3.25 11.65
CA TRP A 134 9.52 3.16 11.54
C TRP A 134 8.86 4.53 11.37
N LEU A 135 7.59 4.50 10.97
CA LEU A 135 6.73 5.67 11.02
C LEU A 135 5.90 5.66 12.30
N ASP A 136 5.76 6.84 12.90
CA ASP A 136 4.91 7.08 14.05
C ASP A 136 4.14 8.40 13.85
N SER A 137 3.24 8.74 14.78
CA SER A 137 2.36 9.91 14.71
C SER A 137 1.56 9.96 13.42
N LEU A 138 1.05 8.79 12.99
CA LEU A 138 0.20 8.65 11.81
C LEU A 138 -1.13 9.38 12.04
N ASP A 139 -1.40 10.37 11.21
CA ASP A 139 -2.69 11.07 11.14
C ASP A 139 -3.19 10.99 9.70
N ALA A 140 -4.31 10.29 9.51
CA ALA A 140 -4.97 10.19 8.23
C ALA A 140 -6.29 10.94 8.31
N SER A 141 -6.38 12.09 7.63
CA SER A 141 -7.56 12.94 7.61
C SER A 141 -7.78 13.56 6.23
N GLN A 142 -9.02 13.50 5.73
CA GLN A 142 -9.44 14.12 4.46
C GLN A 142 -8.56 13.76 3.25
N GLY A 143 -8.28 12.47 3.03
CA GLY A 143 -7.41 12.03 1.94
C GLY A 143 -5.93 12.42 2.09
N GLN A 144 -5.52 12.90 3.28
CA GLN A 144 -4.14 13.27 3.56
C GLN A 144 -3.54 12.42 4.68
N LEU A 145 -2.29 12.03 4.51
CA LEU A 145 -1.49 11.31 5.48
C LEU A 145 -0.37 12.21 6.02
N ALA A 146 -0.32 12.38 7.33
CA ALA A 146 0.80 12.93 8.04
C ALA A 146 1.48 11.85 8.89
N ALA A 147 2.80 11.86 8.91
CA ALA A 147 3.60 10.93 9.69
C ALA A 147 4.94 11.54 10.10
N ALA A 148 5.63 10.89 11.03
CA ALA A 148 6.97 11.21 11.45
C ALA A 148 7.89 9.97 11.36
N LEU A 149 9.08 10.15 10.81
CA LEU A 149 10.08 9.09 10.67
C LEU A 149 10.93 9.01 11.94
N TYR A 150 11.01 7.82 12.54
CA TYR A 150 11.80 7.53 13.72
C TYR A 150 12.83 6.44 13.46
N HIS A 151 13.88 6.45 14.28
CA HIS A 151 14.86 5.39 14.36
C HIS A 151 15.24 5.08 15.83
N GLU A 152 15.74 3.87 16.04
CA GLU A 152 16.37 3.38 17.27
C GLU A 152 17.55 2.50 16.88
N THR A 153 18.59 2.45 17.70
CA THR A 153 19.83 1.72 17.40
C THR A 153 19.90 0.32 18.02
N GLY A 154 18.97 -0.01 18.91
CA GLY A 154 18.99 -1.21 19.77
C GLY A 154 19.83 -1.03 21.03
#